data_AF-A0A8J2HNS1-F1
#
_entry.id   AF-A0A8J2HNS1-F1
#
_cell.length_a   1.000
_cell.length_b   1.000
_cell.length_c   1.000
_cell.angle_alpha   90.00
_cell.angle_beta   90.00
_cell.angle_gamma   90.00
#
_symmetry.space_group_name_H-M   'P 1'
#
loop_
_entity.id
_entity.type
_entity.pdbx_description
1 polymer ?
#
loop_
_entity_poly.entity_id
_entity_poly.type
_entity_poly.pdbx_seq_one_letter_code
_entity_poly.pdbx_strand_id
1 'polypeptide(L)'
;MESLIRYLHEAVIAIEETQNGNIPGEILLPEQLATAIKDISRQYPELNPPQPVELTNVHALNAVAETKTGKIKEKFLIIITLPLFNQSTFKILKMKLMPVPQIIGGEARSMAIQPQKQYLAINALKDQYYLADEEDIKNCRKIGTDLACEPDEPFRKVDKSEECELLLYLQPGLVTPSTCDVRVFPKCSTTIIKLHQPNVWAYSI
;
A
#
# COMPACT_ATOMS: atom_id res chain seq x y z
N MET A 1 -41.79 27.83 3.37
CA MET A 1 -41.16 28.10 2.06
C MET A 1 -39.65 28.18 2.21
N GLU A 2 -39.13 28.93 3.19
CA GLU A 2 -37.68 29.01 3.50
C GLU A 2 -37.03 27.66 3.84
N SER A 3 -37.71 26.79 4.59
CA SER A 3 -37.18 25.47 4.94
C SER A 3 -36.95 24.57 3.72
N LEU A 4 -37.84 24.62 2.72
CA LEU A 4 -37.74 23.80 1.50
C LEU A 4 -36.55 24.25 0.62
N ILE A 5 -36.34 25.56 0.52
CA ILE A 5 -35.20 26.13 -0.23
C ILE A 5 -33.88 25.71 0.43
N ARG A 6 -33.82 25.74 1.77
CA ARG A 6 -32.65 25.28 2.53
C ARG A 6 -32.34 23.80 2.27
N TYR A 7 -33.35 22.92 2.35
CA TYR A 7 -33.15 21.49 2.07
C TYR A 7 -32.71 21.20 0.65
N LEU A 8 -33.24 21.93 -0.34
CA LEU A 8 -32.79 21.80 -1.73
C LEU A 8 -31.33 22.25 -1.89
N HIS A 9 -30.94 23.33 -1.22
CA HIS A 9 -29.57 23.83 -1.25
C HIS A 9 -28.57 22.82 -0.66
N GLU A 10 -28.87 22.28 0.53
CA GLU A 10 -28.07 21.22 1.18
C GLU A 10 -27.95 19.98 0.30
N ALA A 11 -29.05 19.58 -0.37
CA ALA A 11 -29.04 18.44 -1.28
C ALA A 11 -28.16 18.67 -2.52
N VAL A 12 -28.17 19.87 -3.10
CA VAL A 12 -27.30 20.21 -4.25
C VAL A 12 -25.84 20.19 -3.85
N ILE A 13 -25.47 20.83 -2.72
CA ILE A 13 -24.07 20.84 -2.26
C ILE A 13 -23.57 19.41 -2.05
N ALA A 14 -24.35 18.57 -1.37
CA ALA A 14 -23.93 17.20 -1.13
C ALA A 14 -23.76 16.37 -2.40
N ILE A 15 -24.59 16.62 -3.43
CA ILE A 15 -24.43 15.98 -4.74
C ILE A 15 -23.13 16.44 -5.40
N GLU A 16 -22.83 17.73 -5.37
CA GLU A 16 -21.59 18.30 -5.93
C GLU A 16 -20.35 17.76 -5.20
N GLU A 17 -20.36 17.72 -3.85
CA GLU A 17 -19.29 17.14 -3.05
C GLU A 17 -19.05 15.67 -3.40
N THR A 18 -20.13 14.88 -3.50
CA THR A 18 -20.05 13.46 -3.86
C THR A 18 -19.54 13.26 -5.28
N GLN A 19 -19.95 14.09 -6.24
CA GLN A 19 -19.44 14.02 -7.61
C GLN A 19 -17.95 14.38 -7.70
N ASN A 20 -17.46 15.21 -6.78
CA ASN A 20 -16.05 15.55 -6.63
C ASN A 20 -15.25 14.52 -5.81
N GLY A 21 -15.85 13.38 -5.42
CA GLY A 21 -15.18 12.32 -4.69
C GLY A 21 -15.21 12.47 -3.16
N ASN A 22 -15.89 13.48 -2.62
CA ASN A 22 -15.93 13.76 -1.18
C ASN A 22 -17.18 13.18 -0.51
N ILE A 23 -17.04 12.72 0.72
CA ILE A 23 -18.18 12.39 1.58
C ILE A 23 -18.85 13.71 2.00
N PRO A 24 -20.16 13.88 1.75
CA PRO A 24 -20.84 15.12 2.06
C PRO A 24 -21.13 15.24 3.56
N GLY A 25 -20.36 16.08 4.24
CA GLY A 25 -20.43 16.25 5.70
C GLY A 25 -21.72 16.93 6.19
N GLU A 26 -22.43 17.61 5.30
CA GLU A 26 -23.66 18.34 5.61
C GLU A 26 -24.88 17.40 5.74
N ILE A 27 -24.86 16.28 5.02
CA ILE A 27 -25.95 15.29 5.03
C ILE A 27 -25.63 14.11 5.97
N LEU A 28 -24.35 13.78 6.15
CA LEU A 28 -23.93 12.65 6.96
C LEU A 28 -23.49 13.10 8.35
N LEU A 29 -24.29 12.79 9.37
CA LEU A 29 -23.91 13.07 10.75
C LEU A 29 -22.71 12.18 11.17
N PRO A 30 -21.73 12.72 11.91
CA PRO A 30 -20.59 11.93 12.40
C PRO A 30 -21.01 10.65 13.15
N GLU A 31 -22.11 10.70 13.90
CA GLU A 31 -22.64 9.55 14.65
C GLU A 31 -23.17 8.44 13.72
N GLN A 32 -23.77 8.79 12.59
CA GLN A 32 -24.24 7.83 11.59
C GLN A 32 -23.05 7.10 10.94
N LEU A 33 -21.99 7.84 10.63
CA LEU A 33 -20.77 7.28 10.07
C LEU A 33 -20.06 6.36 11.08
N ALA A 34 -19.94 6.80 12.33
CA ALA A 34 -19.34 5.98 13.40
C ALA A 34 -20.15 4.69 13.65
N THR A 35 -21.48 4.77 13.61
CA THR A 35 -22.37 3.61 13.73
C THR A 35 -22.18 2.66 12.55
N ALA A 36 -22.12 3.16 11.32
CA ALA A 36 -21.87 2.35 10.13
C ALA A 36 -20.51 1.64 10.19
N ILE A 37 -19.44 2.33 10.58
CA ILE A 37 -18.10 1.74 10.73
C ILE A 37 -18.12 0.65 11.81
N LYS A 38 -18.80 0.90 12.93
CA LYS A 38 -18.94 -0.07 14.02
C LYS A 38 -19.69 -1.32 13.56
N ASP A 39 -20.77 -1.17 12.80
CA ASP A 39 -21.54 -2.28 12.25
C ASP A 39 -20.73 -3.09 11.24
N ILE A 40 -19.97 -2.43 10.36
CA ILE A 40 -19.05 -3.09 9.43
C ILE A 40 -17.97 -3.87 10.19
N SER A 41 -17.37 -3.27 11.22
CA SER A 41 -16.34 -3.91 12.04
C SER A 41 -16.86 -5.14 12.79
N ARG A 42 -18.14 -5.12 13.18
CA ARG A 42 -18.82 -6.27 13.79
C ARG A 42 -19.08 -7.39 12.77
N GLN A 43 -19.38 -7.04 11.52
CA GLN A 43 -19.65 -8.00 10.46
C GLN A 43 -18.38 -8.66 9.91
N TYR A 44 -17.28 -7.91 9.86
CA TYR A 44 -15.98 -8.35 9.34
C TYR A 44 -14.89 -8.18 10.41
N PRO A 45 -14.92 -8.97 11.50
CA PRO A 45 -13.99 -8.82 12.62
C PRO A 45 -12.53 -9.09 12.24
N GLU A 46 -12.29 -9.81 11.15
CA GLU A 46 -10.96 -10.12 10.58
C GLU A 46 -10.35 -8.97 9.77
N LEU A 47 -11.10 -7.89 9.55
CA LEU A 47 -10.67 -6.72 8.81
C LEU A 47 -10.69 -5.47 9.68
N ASN A 48 -9.83 -4.52 9.36
CA ASN A 48 -9.74 -3.23 10.00
C ASN A 48 -10.41 -2.16 9.13
N PRO A 49 -11.26 -1.30 9.71
CA PRO A 49 -11.70 -0.10 9.00
C PRO A 49 -10.52 0.86 8.75
N PRO A 50 -10.66 1.82 7.82
CA PRO A 50 -9.61 2.81 7.55
C PRO A 50 -9.21 3.66 8.75
N GLN A 51 -10.12 3.81 9.70
CA GLN A 51 -9.90 4.52 10.94
C GLN A 51 -10.59 3.78 12.09
N PRO A 52 -10.02 3.81 13.31
CA PRO A 52 -10.74 3.42 14.50
C PRO A 52 -12.04 4.22 14.64
N VAL A 53 -13.09 3.59 15.17
CA VAL A 53 -14.41 4.21 15.34
C VAL A 53 -14.32 5.50 16.16
N GLU A 54 -13.44 5.52 17.17
CA GLU A 54 -13.22 6.64 18.08
C GLU A 54 -12.53 7.85 17.42
N LEU A 55 -11.85 7.63 16.29
CA LEU A 55 -11.10 8.65 15.54
C LEU A 55 -11.76 8.97 14.17
N THR A 56 -13.01 8.54 13.98
CA THR A 56 -13.76 8.71 12.73
C THR A 56 -13.81 10.19 12.35
N ASN A 57 -13.11 10.55 11.27
CA ASN A 57 -13.09 11.89 10.73
C ASN A 57 -13.35 11.83 9.23
N VAL A 58 -14.39 12.52 8.78
CA VAL A 58 -14.80 12.61 7.37
C VAL A 58 -13.63 13.01 6.47
N HIS A 59 -12.78 13.96 6.90
CA HIS A 59 -11.65 14.42 6.11
C HIS A 59 -10.61 13.32 5.87
N ALA A 60 -10.33 12.50 6.87
CA ALA A 60 -9.38 11.40 6.74
C ALA A 60 -9.98 10.22 5.97
N LEU A 61 -11.29 10.00 6.09
CA LEU A 61 -12.00 9.00 5.29
C LEU A 61 -12.06 9.39 3.82
N ASN A 62 -12.20 10.68 3.48
CA ASN A 62 -12.14 11.16 2.10
C ASN A 62 -10.83 10.79 1.39
N ALA A 63 -9.72 10.57 2.12
CA ALA A 63 -8.46 10.16 1.51
C ALA A 63 -8.52 8.77 0.88
N VAL A 64 -9.51 7.94 1.25
CA VAL A 64 -9.58 6.53 0.87
C VAL A 64 -10.94 6.05 0.44
N ALA A 65 -12.00 6.74 0.86
CA ALA A 65 -13.36 6.42 0.46
C ALA A 65 -13.56 6.68 -1.03
N GLU A 66 -14.41 5.88 -1.65
CA GLU A 66 -14.96 6.20 -2.96
C GLU A 66 -16.41 6.63 -2.79
N THR A 67 -16.78 7.70 -3.48
CA THR A 67 -18.14 8.22 -3.41
C THR A 67 -18.77 8.24 -4.79
N LYS A 68 -20.05 7.86 -4.86
CA LYS A 68 -20.83 7.80 -6.09
C LYS A 68 -22.23 8.34 -5.84
N THR A 69 -22.75 9.08 -6.80
CA THR A 69 -24.16 9.46 -6.81
C THR A 69 -24.96 8.50 -7.68
N GLY A 70 -26.20 8.23 -7.28
CA GLY A 70 -27.14 7.42 -8.03
C GLY A 70 -28.55 7.95 -7.90
N LYS A 71 -29.42 7.54 -8.84
CA LYS A 71 -30.86 7.79 -8.76
C LYS A 71 -31.59 6.46 -8.86
N ILE A 72 -32.44 6.16 -7.88
CA ILE A 72 -33.35 5.01 -7.92
C ILE A 72 -34.77 5.54 -7.76
N LYS A 73 -35.59 5.38 -8.80
CA LYS A 73 -36.94 5.97 -8.90
C LYS A 73 -36.84 7.50 -8.68
N GLU A 74 -37.60 8.06 -7.75
CA GLU A 74 -37.56 9.49 -7.39
C GLU A 74 -36.67 9.78 -6.18
N LYS A 75 -35.68 8.94 -5.89
CA LYS A 75 -34.74 9.14 -4.78
C LYS A 75 -33.31 9.26 -5.29
N PHE A 76 -32.61 10.27 -4.77
CA PHE A 76 -31.16 10.36 -4.87
C PHE A 76 -30.50 9.48 -3.83
N LEU A 77 -29.38 8.87 -4.20
CA LEU A 77 -28.56 8.03 -3.36
C LEU A 77 -27.12 8.51 -3.43
N ILE A 78 -26.50 8.57 -2.28
CA ILE A 78 -25.07 8.75 -2.12
C ILE A 78 -24.53 7.43 -1.61
N ILE A 79 -23.63 6.83 -2.39
CA ILE A 79 -22.97 5.58 -2.06
C ILE A 79 -21.56 5.93 -1.63
N ILE A 80 -21.22 5.57 -0.39
CA ILE A 80 -19.88 5.73 0.17
C ILE A 80 -19.31 4.33 0.35
N THR A 81 -18.23 4.05 -0.37
CA THR A 81 -17.50 2.79 -0.28
C THR A 81 -16.24 3.03 0.54
N LEU A 82 -16.16 2.37 1.69
CA LEU A 82 -14.99 2.40 2.55
C LEU A 82 -14.17 1.13 2.32
N PRO A 83 -12.88 1.22 1.97
CA PRO A 83 -12.03 0.04 1.89
C PRO A 83 -11.82 -0.54 3.29
N LEU A 84 -11.76 -1.87 3.37
CA LEU A 84 -11.39 -2.57 4.59
C LEU A 84 -9.99 -3.13 4.43
N PHE A 85 -9.20 -3.02 5.49
CA PHE A 85 -7.80 -3.42 5.50
C PHE A 85 -7.63 -4.77 6.18
N ASN A 86 -6.63 -5.52 5.74
CA ASN A 86 -6.23 -6.72 6.47
C ASN A 86 -5.72 -6.31 7.87
N GLN A 87 -5.92 -7.16 8.87
CA GLN A 87 -5.32 -6.97 10.21
C GLN A 87 -3.80 -6.97 10.17
N SER A 88 -3.21 -7.71 9.21
CA SER A 88 -1.77 -7.75 9.04
C SER A 88 -1.25 -6.47 8.39
N THR A 89 -0.37 -5.78 9.09
CA THR A 89 0.42 -4.70 8.51
C THR A 89 1.67 -5.28 7.83
N PHE A 90 2.02 -4.69 6.68
CA PHE A 90 3.16 -5.11 5.88
C PHE A 90 4.23 -4.03 5.89
N LYS A 91 5.46 -4.45 6.17
CA LYS A 91 6.63 -3.59 6.00
C LYS A 91 7.10 -3.69 4.55
N ILE A 92 7.22 -2.54 3.90
CA ILE A 92 7.72 -2.44 2.53
C ILE A 92 9.23 -2.20 2.58
N LEU A 93 9.99 -3.06 1.91
CA LEU A 93 11.44 -3.01 1.78
C LEU A 93 11.80 -2.71 0.33
N LYS A 94 12.43 -1.56 0.07
CA LYS A 94 12.95 -1.25 -1.27
C LYS A 94 14.26 -2.00 -1.50
N MET A 95 14.26 -2.89 -2.48
CA MET A 95 15.44 -3.64 -2.87
C MET A 95 16.28 -2.83 -3.85
N LYS A 96 17.59 -2.90 -3.68
CA LYS A 96 18.56 -2.16 -4.48
C LYS A 96 19.66 -3.10 -4.92
N LEU A 97 19.95 -3.09 -6.22
CA LEU A 97 21.07 -3.83 -6.78
C LEU A 97 22.38 -3.19 -6.31
N MET A 98 23.20 -3.96 -5.61
CA MET A 98 24.51 -3.54 -5.10
C MET A 98 25.60 -4.46 -5.66
N PRO A 99 26.38 -4.01 -6.66
CA PRO A 99 27.48 -4.81 -7.21
C PRO A 99 28.62 -4.97 -6.21
N VAL A 100 29.16 -6.18 -6.10
CA VAL A 100 30.32 -6.52 -5.27
C VAL A 100 31.45 -7.03 -6.18
N PRO A 101 32.69 -6.55 -6.05
CA PRO A 101 33.82 -7.08 -6.82
C PRO A 101 34.10 -8.53 -6.51
N GLN A 102 34.45 -9.28 -7.54
CA GLN A 102 34.84 -10.68 -7.50
C GLN A 102 35.95 -10.93 -8.53
N ILE A 103 36.80 -11.92 -8.27
CA ILE A 103 37.77 -12.40 -9.26
C ILE A 103 37.15 -13.59 -10.00
N ILE A 104 36.85 -13.42 -11.28
CA ILE A 104 36.21 -14.45 -12.11
C ILE A 104 37.13 -14.74 -13.29
N GLY A 105 37.64 -15.96 -13.38
CA GLY A 105 38.56 -16.35 -14.46
C GLY A 105 39.87 -15.55 -14.49
N GLY A 106 40.30 -15.01 -13.34
CA GLY A 106 41.52 -14.20 -13.24
C GLY A 106 41.32 -12.70 -13.50
N GLU A 107 40.11 -12.27 -13.86
CA GLU A 107 39.78 -10.86 -14.10
C GLU A 107 38.91 -10.30 -12.96
N ALA A 108 39.15 -9.03 -12.62
CA ALA A 108 38.30 -8.28 -11.70
C ALA A 108 36.98 -7.91 -12.38
N ARG A 109 35.88 -8.45 -11.87
CA ARG A 109 34.52 -8.21 -12.34
C ARG A 109 33.64 -7.88 -11.14
N SER A 110 32.44 -7.36 -11.36
CA SER A 110 31.47 -7.17 -10.28
C SER A 110 30.29 -8.13 -10.45
N MET A 111 29.73 -8.60 -9.35
CA MET A 111 28.52 -9.42 -9.35
C MET A 111 27.45 -8.75 -8.51
N ALA A 112 26.20 -8.82 -8.93
CA ALA A 112 25.09 -8.37 -8.11
C ALA A 112 23.89 -9.29 -8.30
N ILE A 113 23.05 -9.36 -7.28
CA ILE A 113 21.75 -10.03 -7.38
C ILE A 113 20.76 -9.01 -7.93
N GLN A 114 20.17 -9.34 -9.07
CA GLN A 114 19.07 -8.56 -9.66
C GLN A 114 17.76 -9.03 -9.03
N PRO A 115 17.07 -8.15 -8.27
CA PRO A 115 15.76 -8.51 -7.78
C PRO A 115 14.74 -8.54 -8.93
N GLN A 116 13.81 -9.49 -8.88
CA GLN A 116 12.70 -9.65 -9.83
C GLN A 116 11.78 -8.43 -9.82
N LYS A 117 11.52 -7.89 -8.63
CA LYS A 117 10.65 -6.74 -8.35
C LYS A 117 11.39 -5.75 -7.44
N GLN A 118 10.95 -4.50 -7.40
CA GLN A 118 11.70 -3.46 -6.68
C GLN A 118 11.43 -3.41 -5.18
N TYR A 119 10.33 -4.01 -4.73
CA TYR A 119 9.91 -3.98 -3.33
C TYR A 119 9.51 -5.37 -2.84
N LEU A 120 9.84 -5.65 -1.58
CA LEU A 120 9.35 -6.79 -0.82
C LEU A 120 8.44 -6.26 0.29
N ALA A 121 7.17 -6.60 0.24
CA ALA A 121 6.22 -6.39 1.33
C ALA A 121 6.15 -7.67 2.16
N ILE A 122 6.43 -7.60 3.46
CA ILE A 122 6.38 -8.74 4.37
C ILE A 122 5.68 -8.35 5.66
N ASN A 123 4.82 -9.22 6.18
CA ASN A 123 4.11 -8.94 7.41
C ASN A 123 5.00 -9.13 8.66
N ALA A 124 4.53 -8.64 9.80
CA ALA A 124 5.28 -8.69 11.06
C ALA A 124 5.60 -10.13 11.52
N LEU A 125 4.71 -11.09 11.24
CA LEU A 125 4.90 -12.51 11.57
C LEU A 125 5.85 -13.23 10.60
N LYS A 126 6.20 -12.60 9.48
CA LYS A 126 7.07 -13.15 8.43
C LYS A 126 6.55 -14.49 7.87
N ASP A 127 5.25 -14.66 7.82
CA ASP A 127 4.59 -15.84 7.24
C ASP A 127 3.87 -15.51 5.93
N GLN A 128 3.67 -14.22 5.62
CA GLN A 128 3.09 -13.73 4.37
C GLN A 128 3.94 -12.63 3.73
N TYR A 129 4.03 -12.66 2.41
CA TYR A 129 4.75 -11.65 1.64
C TYR A 129 4.11 -11.40 0.27
N TYR A 130 4.52 -10.30 -0.37
CA TYR A 130 4.20 -9.93 -1.73
C TYR A 130 5.39 -9.17 -2.34
N LEU A 131 5.61 -9.31 -3.65
CA LEU A 131 6.66 -8.61 -4.39
C LEU A 131 6.01 -7.54 -5.27
N ALA A 132 6.50 -6.30 -5.18
CA ALA A 132 5.88 -5.15 -5.82
C ALA A 132 6.86 -4.36 -6.69
N ASP A 133 6.33 -3.74 -7.75
CA ASP A 133 7.03 -2.72 -8.53
C ASP A 133 6.75 -1.31 -8.02
N GLU A 134 7.49 -0.33 -8.55
CA GLU A 134 7.25 1.07 -8.20
C GLU A 134 5.89 1.60 -8.64
N GLU A 135 5.27 1.01 -9.66
CA GLU A 135 3.90 1.33 -10.07
C GLU A 135 2.88 0.92 -9.00
N ASP A 136 2.97 -0.31 -8.48
CA ASP A 136 2.12 -0.80 -7.39
C ASP A 136 2.18 0.13 -6.18
N ILE A 137 3.39 0.55 -5.78
CA ILE A 137 3.59 1.44 -4.64
C ILE A 137 3.04 2.86 -4.92
N LYS A 138 3.13 3.34 -6.17
CA LYS A 138 2.59 4.65 -6.57
C LYS A 138 1.07 4.68 -6.60
N ASN A 139 0.45 3.54 -6.87
CA ASN A 139 -1.01 3.40 -6.90
C ASN A 139 -1.62 3.30 -5.49
N CYS A 140 -0.80 3.09 -4.46
CA CYS A 140 -1.27 3.09 -3.08
C CYS A 140 -1.76 4.49 -2.64
N ARG A 141 -2.86 4.52 -1.88
CA ARG A 141 -3.39 5.74 -1.26
C ARG A 141 -2.69 5.98 0.07
N LYS A 142 -2.37 7.23 0.39
CA LYS A 142 -1.72 7.58 1.66
C LYS A 142 -2.77 7.76 2.76
N ILE A 143 -2.60 7.06 3.89
CA ILE A 143 -3.42 7.22 5.10
C ILE A 143 -2.52 7.62 6.25
N GLY A 144 -2.52 8.90 6.63
CA GLY A 144 -1.62 9.40 7.66
C GLY A 144 -0.15 9.16 7.28
N THR A 145 0.54 8.29 8.02
CA THR A 145 1.92 7.85 7.74
C THR A 145 2.02 6.57 6.92
N ASP A 146 0.91 5.85 6.76
CA ASP A 146 0.86 4.53 6.14
C ASP A 146 0.38 4.60 4.69
N LEU A 147 0.54 3.48 3.99
CA LEU A 147 0.06 3.29 2.62
C LEU A 147 -1.03 2.23 2.61
N ALA A 148 -2.17 2.57 2.03
CA ALA A 148 -3.25 1.69 1.67
C ALA A 148 -3.05 1.21 0.24
N CYS A 149 -2.65 -0.04 0.10
CA CYS A 149 -2.37 -0.68 -1.18
C CYS A 149 -3.41 -1.76 -1.46
N GLU A 150 -3.85 -1.83 -2.71
CA GLU A 150 -4.62 -2.95 -3.23
C GLU A 150 -3.67 -3.77 -4.12
N PRO A 151 -3.14 -4.89 -3.63
CA PRO A 151 -2.19 -5.69 -4.41
C PRO A 151 -2.93 -6.43 -5.54
N ASP A 152 -2.35 -6.40 -6.75
CA ASP A 152 -2.91 -7.12 -7.92
C ASP A 152 -2.82 -8.64 -7.76
N GLU A 153 -1.87 -9.12 -6.94
CA GLU A 153 -1.69 -10.53 -6.63
C GLU A 153 -1.97 -10.82 -5.14
N PRO A 154 -2.51 -12.01 -4.83
CA PRO A 154 -2.71 -12.41 -3.45
C PRO A 154 -1.39 -12.58 -2.69
N PHE A 155 -1.42 -12.31 -1.39
CA PHE A 155 -0.28 -12.55 -0.51
C PHE A 155 0.12 -14.03 -0.53
N ARG A 156 1.42 -14.27 -0.73
CA ARG A 156 2.02 -15.60 -0.79
C ARG A 156 2.50 -16.01 0.61
N LYS A 157 2.48 -17.31 0.89
CA LYS A 157 3.04 -17.83 2.15
C LYS A 157 4.55 -18.05 2.04
N VAL A 158 5.26 -17.71 3.12
CA VAL A 158 6.72 -17.81 3.18
C VAL A 158 7.20 -19.27 3.17
N ASP A 159 6.48 -20.19 3.83
CA ASP A 159 6.85 -21.60 3.97
C ASP A 159 6.95 -22.38 2.65
N LYS A 160 6.32 -21.87 1.58
CA LYS A 160 6.27 -22.49 0.26
C LYS A 160 7.07 -21.74 -0.80
N SER A 161 7.83 -20.73 -0.41
CA SER A 161 8.45 -19.80 -1.34
C SER A 161 9.94 -20.10 -1.54
N GLU A 162 10.35 -20.15 -2.81
CA GLU A 162 11.75 -20.26 -3.22
C GLU A 162 12.30 -18.93 -3.77
N GLU A 163 11.53 -17.85 -3.65
CA GLU A 163 11.94 -16.52 -4.15
C GLU A 163 13.22 -16.03 -3.47
N CYS A 164 14.20 -15.70 -4.30
CA CYS A 164 15.53 -15.26 -3.90
C CYS A 164 15.50 -14.13 -2.87
N GLU A 165 14.69 -13.10 -3.13
CA GLU A 165 14.59 -11.87 -2.37
C GLU A 165 14.11 -12.14 -0.94
N LEU A 166 13.13 -13.04 -0.82
CA LEU A 166 12.59 -13.46 0.47
C LEU A 166 13.63 -14.27 1.25
N LEU A 167 14.28 -15.23 0.59
CA LEU A 167 15.30 -16.06 1.23
C LEU A 167 16.52 -15.23 1.66
N LEU A 168 16.95 -14.26 0.84
CA LEU A 168 18.01 -13.31 1.20
C LEU A 168 17.66 -12.48 2.43
N TYR A 169 16.40 -12.06 2.55
CA TYR A 169 15.94 -11.27 3.68
C TYR A 169 15.82 -12.09 4.98
N LEU A 170 15.32 -13.32 4.88
CA LEU A 170 15.03 -14.15 6.06
C LEU A 170 16.20 -15.01 6.50
N GLN A 171 16.93 -15.59 5.55
CA GLN A 171 17.94 -16.63 5.77
C GLN A 171 19.12 -16.45 4.79
N PRO A 172 19.89 -15.35 4.90
CA PRO A 172 20.94 -15.02 3.93
C PRO A 172 22.02 -16.10 3.77
N GLY A 173 22.23 -16.95 4.79
CA GLY A 173 23.21 -18.05 4.75
C GLY A 173 22.77 -19.31 3.98
N LEU A 174 21.50 -19.42 3.58
CA LEU A 174 20.96 -20.58 2.86
C LEU A 174 20.73 -20.30 1.36
N VAL A 175 20.97 -19.07 0.93
CA VAL A 175 20.79 -18.66 -0.47
C VAL A 175 21.94 -19.19 -1.31
N THR A 176 21.60 -19.93 -2.37
CA THR A 176 22.57 -20.41 -3.35
C THR A 176 22.52 -19.55 -4.61
N PRO A 177 23.62 -19.40 -5.37
CA PRO A 177 23.61 -18.63 -6.61
C PRO A 177 22.60 -19.14 -7.65
N SER A 178 22.18 -20.41 -7.58
CA SER A 178 21.20 -21.01 -8.49
C SER A 178 19.76 -20.54 -8.27
N THR A 179 19.42 -20.01 -7.08
CA THR A 179 18.05 -19.54 -6.78
C THR A 179 17.83 -18.07 -7.14
N CYS A 180 18.88 -17.35 -7.53
CA CYS A 180 18.87 -15.91 -7.72
C CYS A 180 19.36 -15.52 -9.13
N ASP A 181 18.81 -14.45 -9.72
CA ASP A 181 19.39 -13.84 -10.94
C ASP A 181 20.67 -13.09 -10.57
N VAL A 182 21.81 -13.79 -10.64
CA VAL A 182 23.13 -13.19 -10.42
C VAL A 182 23.67 -12.66 -11.73
N ARG A 183 23.85 -11.34 -11.79
CA ARG A 183 24.41 -10.64 -12.95
C ARG A 183 25.88 -10.33 -12.76
N VAL A 184 26.66 -10.57 -13.81
CA VAL A 184 28.09 -10.26 -13.87
C VAL A 184 28.30 -9.02 -14.72
N PHE A 185 29.00 -8.04 -14.15
CA PHE A 185 29.39 -6.81 -14.80
C PHE A 185 30.88 -6.86 -15.14
N PRO A 186 31.26 -6.58 -16.41
CA PRO A 186 32.64 -6.75 -16.86
C PRO A 186 33.62 -5.75 -16.25
N LYS A 187 33.14 -4.62 -15.73
CA LYS A 187 33.96 -3.57 -15.14
C LYS A 187 33.50 -3.31 -13.71
N CYS A 188 34.46 -3.29 -12.78
CA CYS A 188 34.21 -2.80 -11.43
C CYS A 188 34.00 -1.28 -11.48
N SER A 189 32.90 -0.82 -10.91
CA SER A 189 32.59 0.60 -10.77
C SER A 189 32.01 0.85 -9.39
N THR A 190 32.47 1.92 -8.76
CA THR A 190 31.90 2.38 -7.50
C THR A 190 30.43 2.70 -7.70
N THR A 191 29.57 2.04 -6.92
CA THR A 191 28.13 2.28 -6.92
C THR A 191 27.77 3.01 -5.63
N ILE A 192 27.05 4.12 -5.74
CA ILE A 192 26.57 4.90 -4.60
C ILE A 192 25.04 5.01 -4.73
N ILE A 193 24.32 4.54 -3.72
CA ILE A 193 22.86 4.55 -3.69
C ILE A 193 22.40 5.34 -2.48
N LYS A 194 21.60 6.39 -2.73
CA LYS A 194 20.92 7.12 -1.66
C LYS A 194 19.85 6.25 -1.02
N LEU A 195 19.86 6.16 0.31
CA LEU A 195 18.85 5.45 1.08
C LEU A 195 17.65 6.36 1.40
N HIS A 196 16.58 5.77 1.94
CA HIS A 196 15.37 6.51 2.28
C HIS A 196 15.61 7.58 3.37
N GLN A 197 16.55 7.32 4.28
CA GLN A 197 16.91 8.25 5.35
C GLN A 197 17.66 9.48 4.81
N PRO A 198 17.41 10.68 5.37
CA PRO A 198 18.11 11.88 4.95
C PRO A 198 19.61 11.74 5.24
N ASN A 199 20.43 12.10 4.25
CA ASN A 199 21.89 12.05 4.33
C ASN A 199 22.49 10.67 4.64
N VAL A 200 21.87 9.60 4.15
CA VAL A 200 22.42 8.25 4.24
C VAL A 200 22.58 7.64 2.84
N TRP A 201 23.75 7.03 2.60
CA TRP A 201 24.10 6.38 1.34
C TRP A 201 24.70 5.00 1.60
N ALA A 202 24.34 4.04 0.75
CA ALA A 202 25.05 2.78 0.62
C ALA A 202 26.09 2.91 -0.51
N TYR A 203 27.26 2.30 -0.33
CA TYR A 203 28.27 2.26 -1.37
C TYR A 203 28.86 0.87 -1.52
N SER A 204 29.29 0.55 -2.73
CA SER A 204 30.20 -0.55 -3.02
C SER A 204 31.30 -0.07 -3.94
N ILE A 205 32.51 -0.57 -3.72
CA ILE A 205 33.73 -0.28 -4.49
C ILE A 205 34.03 -1.54 -5.28
#